data_AF-A0A6J1W523-F1
#
_entry.id   AF-A0A6J1W523-F1
#
_cell.length_a   1.000
_cell.length_b   1.000
_cell.length_c   1.000
_cell.angle_alpha   90.00
_cell.angle_beta   90.00
_cell.angle_gamma   90.00
#
_symmetry.space_group_name_H-M   'P 1'
#
loop_
_entity.id
_entity.type
_entity.pdbx_description
1 polymer ?
#
loop_
_entity_poly.entity_id
_entity_poly.type
_entity_poly.pdbx_seq_one_letter_code
_entity_poly.pdbx_strand_id
1 'polypeptide(L)'
;FARLVQYTRPDGTAGRKVKPYIIDLGSGNGTFLNNQRIEPQRYYELREKDVLKFGFSSREYVLLHESSDATEDEQKAEEEEEEEEESTCRADSE
;
A
#
# COMPACT_ATOMS: atom_id res chain seq x y z
N PHE A 1 5.30 4.74 -12.84
CA PHE A 1 5.99 3.53 -13.34
C PHE A 1 5.92 2.45 -12.28
N ALA A 2 5.94 1.17 -12.67
CA ALA A 2 5.97 0.05 -11.73
C ALA A 2 7.16 -0.85 -12.06
N ARG A 3 7.93 -1.27 -11.04
CA ARG A 3 9.12 -2.09 -11.22
C ARG A 3 9.01 -3.39 -10.42
N LEU A 4 9.31 -4.52 -11.06
CA LEU A 4 9.48 -5.79 -10.38
C LEU A 4 10.83 -5.80 -9.65
N VAL A 5 10.81 -6.01 -8.34
CA VAL A 5 12.00 -6.06 -7.48
C VAL A 5 12.05 -7.38 -6.71
N GLN A 6 13.25 -7.86 -6.44
CA GLN A 6 13.45 -9.00 -5.55
C GLN A 6 13.33 -8.56 -4.09
N TYR A 7 12.79 -9.43 -3.24
CA TYR A 7 12.77 -9.25 -1.79
C TYR A 7 12.92 -10.60 -1.09
N THR A 8 13.39 -10.61 0.14
CA THR A 8 13.46 -11.83 0.96
C THR A 8 12.16 -11.98 1.74
N ARG A 9 11.52 -13.15 1.62
CA ARG A 9 10.35 -13.51 2.41
C ARG A 9 10.73 -13.82 3.87
N PRO A 10 9.76 -13.83 4.80
CA PRO A 10 10.03 -14.19 6.20
C PRO A 10 10.65 -15.58 6.38
N ASP A 11 10.33 -16.52 5.49
CA ASP A 11 10.89 -17.89 5.46
C ASP A 11 12.31 -17.99 4.89
N GLY A 12 12.93 -16.86 4.53
CA GLY A 12 14.28 -16.80 3.94
C GLY A 12 14.33 -17.04 2.43
N THR A 13 13.20 -17.36 1.78
CA THR A 13 13.16 -17.58 0.33
C THR A 13 13.13 -16.27 -0.46
N ALA A 14 13.58 -16.32 -1.72
CA ALA A 14 13.51 -15.18 -2.62
C ALA A 14 12.10 -15.00 -3.20
N GLY A 15 11.51 -13.83 -2.98
CA GLY A 15 10.27 -13.37 -3.58
C GLY A 15 10.47 -12.26 -4.59
N ARG A 16 9.42 -11.95 -5.34
CA ARG A 16 9.35 -10.79 -6.23
C ARG A 16 8.10 -9.99 -5.92
N LYS A 17 8.22 -8.66 -5.90
CA LYS A 17 7.08 -7.75 -5.73
C LYS A 17 7.17 -6.60 -6.69
N VAL A 18 6.01 -6.06 -7.07
CA VAL A 18 5.93 -4.85 -7.89
C VAL A 18 5.97 -3.65 -6.96
N LYS A 19 6.81 -2.66 -7.28
CA LYS A 19 6.90 -1.40 -6.56
C LYS A 19 6.52 -0.22 -7.45
N PRO A 20 5.57 0.64 -7.03
CA PRO A 20 5.24 1.86 -7.76
C PRO A 20 6.32 2.94 -7.57
N TYR A 21 6.51 3.74 -8.62
CA TYR A 21 7.44 4.86 -8.66
C TYR A 21 6.80 6.05 -9.39
N ILE A 22 7.14 7.25 -8.92
CA ILE A 22 6.83 8.51 -9.59
C ILE A 22 8.11 9.17 -10.11
N ILE A 23 7.98 9.89 -11.22
CA ILE A 23 9.02 10.75 -11.78
C ILE A 23 8.35 12.03 -12.26
N ASP A 24 8.90 13.18 -11.86
CA ASP A 24 8.51 14.45 -12.44
C ASP A 24 9.27 14.65 -13.77
N LEU A 25 8.55 14.96 -14.85
CA LEU A 25 9.14 15.08 -16.20
C LEU A 25 9.72 16.47 -16.49
N GLY A 26 10.07 17.24 -15.47
CA GLY A 26 10.47 18.64 -15.62
C GLY A 26 9.27 19.57 -15.69
N SER A 27 8.26 19.33 -14.85
CA SER A 27 7.04 20.16 -14.87
C SER A 27 7.34 21.57 -14.34
N GLY A 28 6.75 22.59 -14.98
CA GLY A 28 7.01 23.99 -14.61
C GLY A 28 6.63 24.32 -13.16
N ASN A 29 5.53 23.74 -12.67
CA ASN A 29 5.05 23.95 -11.31
C ASN A 29 5.55 22.89 -10.31
N GLY A 30 6.26 21.87 -10.77
CA GLY A 30 6.76 20.77 -9.97
C GLY A 30 5.69 19.74 -9.56
N THR A 31 6.16 18.63 -9.02
CA THR A 31 5.36 17.59 -8.37
C THR A 31 5.73 17.55 -6.89
N PHE A 32 4.76 17.32 -6.02
CA PHE A 32 4.93 17.25 -4.57
C PHE A 32 4.50 15.87 -4.07
N LEU A 33 5.33 15.29 -3.22
CA LEU A 33 5.11 14.04 -2.51
C LEU A 33 5.16 14.36 -1.01
N ASN A 34 4.10 14.04 -0.27
CA ASN A 34 3.96 14.37 1.16
C ASN A 34 4.28 15.84 1.45
N ASN A 35 3.69 16.73 0.66
CA ASN A 35 3.88 18.20 0.71
C ASN A 35 5.31 18.69 0.45
N GLN A 36 6.24 17.81 0.08
CA GLN A 36 7.60 18.14 -0.29
C GLN A 36 7.80 18.07 -1.81
N ARG A 37 8.38 19.12 -2.40
CA ARG A 37 8.70 19.13 -3.84
C ARG A 37 9.79 18.09 -4.15
N ILE A 38 9.54 17.22 -5.11
CA ILE A 38 10.52 16.22 -5.57
C ILE A 38 11.42 16.78 -6.68
N GLU A 39 12.59 16.20 -6.87
CA GLU A 39 13.50 16.59 -7.95
C GLU A 39 12.97 16.09 -9.31
N PRO A 40 13.06 16.91 -10.37
CA PRO A 40 12.70 16.48 -11.72
C PRO A 40 13.67 15.40 -12.23
N GLN A 41 13.19 14.55 -13.14
CA GLN A 41 13.95 13.50 -13.81
C GLN A 41 14.57 12.45 -12.87
N ARG A 42 14.06 12.35 -11.63
CA ARG A 42 14.48 11.35 -10.64
C ARG A 42 13.30 10.46 -10.24
N TYR A 43 13.54 9.16 -10.13
CA TYR A 43 12.55 8.20 -9.67
C TYR A 43 12.46 8.20 -8.14
N TYR A 44 11.25 8.35 -7.63
CA TYR A 44 10.91 8.22 -6.21
C TYR A 44 9.97 7.01 -6.02
N GLU A 45 10.31 6.12 -5.09
CA GLU A 45 9.44 5.01 -4.70
C GLU A 45 8.21 5.56 -3.98
N LEU A 46 7.01 5.15 -4.40
CA LEU A 46 5.77 5.49 -3.70
C LEU A 46 5.44 4.42 -2.67
N ARG A 47 4.87 4.85 -1.56
CA ARG A 47 4.37 4.01 -0.46
C ARG A 47 2.87 4.20 -0.31
N GLU A 48 2.24 3.23 0.31
CA GLU A 48 0.85 3.34 0.71
C GLU A 48 0.64 4.57 1.61
N LYS A 49 -0.48 5.25 1.43
CA LYS A 49 -0.90 6.49 2.10
C LYS A 49 -0.06 7.73 1.73
N ASP A 50 0.86 7.63 0.77
CA ASP A 50 1.56 8.80 0.25
C ASP A 50 0.58 9.77 -0.42
N VAL A 51 0.80 11.06 -0.17
CA VAL A 51 -0.01 12.16 -0.72
C VAL A 51 0.74 12.81 -1.87
N LEU A 52 0.11 12.81 -3.05
CA LEU A 52 0.62 13.43 -4.27
C LEU A 52 -0.15 14.71 -4.60
N LYS A 53 0.58 15.74 -5.00
CA LYS A 53 0.02 17.00 -5.50
C LYS A 53 0.81 17.49 -6.70
N PHE A 54 0.09 17.83 -7.77
CA PHE A 54 0.69 18.28 -9.03
C PHE A 54 0.60 19.80 -9.16
N GLY A 55 1.76 20.46 -9.17
CA GLY A 55 1.86 21.91 -9.25
C GLY A 55 0.98 22.63 -8.23
N PHE A 56 0.21 23.60 -8.72
CA PHE A 56 -0.74 24.40 -7.94
C PHE A 56 -2.16 23.81 -7.92
N SER A 57 -2.33 22.54 -8.25
CA SER A 57 -3.63 21.85 -8.13
C SER A 57 -4.22 22.03 -6.73
N SER A 58 -5.53 22.23 -6.62
CA SER A 58 -6.24 22.17 -5.34
C SER A 58 -6.49 20.73 -4.87
N ARG A 59 -6.30 19.75 -5.77
CA ARG A 59 -6.52 18.34 -5.50
C ARG A 59 -5.27 17.68 -4.95
N GLU A 60 -5.48 16.81 -3.98
CA GLU A 60 -4.51 15.90 -3.40
C GLU A 60 -4.94 14.47 -3.73
N TYR A 61 -3.98 13.61 -4.07
CA TYR A 61 -4.21 12.23 -4.41
C TYR A 61 -3.53 11.36 -3.37
N VAL A 62 -4.24 10.41 -2.78
CA VAL A 62 -3.68 9.45 -1.82
C VAL A 62 -3.49 8.12 -2.52
N LEU A 63 -2.30 7.53 -2.43
CA LEU A 63 -2.06 6.19 -2.94
C LEU A 63 -2.57 5.16 -1.92
N LEU A 64 -3.54 4.34 -2.31
CA LEU A 64 -4.05 3.23 -1.51
C LEU A 64 -3.75 1.90 -2.20
N HIS A 65 -3.54 0.85 -1.42
CA HIS A 65 -3.44 -0.50 -1.93
C HIS A 65 -4.86 -1.08 -2.07
N GLU A 66 -5.06 -2.11 -2.90
CA GLU A 66 -6.38 -2.72 -3.06
C GLU A 66 -6.91 -3.28 -1.72
N SER A 67 -6.01 -3.78 -0.87
CA SER A 67 -6.35 -4.27 0.47
C SER A 67 -6.54 -3.18 1.53
N SER A 68 -6.53 -1.90 1.14
CA SER A 68 -6.81 -0.79 2.05
C SER A 68 -8.32 -0.51 2.17
N ASP A 69 -9.15 -1.21 1.38
CA ASP A 69 -10.59 -1.16 1.53
C ASP A 69 -10.94 -1.80 2.88
N ALA A 70 -11.47 -0.97 3.79
CA ALA A 70 -11.80 -1.32 5.18
C ALA A 70 -12.79 -2.50 5.32
N THR A 71 -13.28 -3.06 4.22
CA THR A 71 -14.16 -4.22 4.17
C THR A 71 -13.41 -5.56 4.30
N GLU A 72 -12.12 -5.62 3.95
CA GLU A 72 -11.33 -6.86 4.08
C GLU A 72 -10.89 -7.13 5.52
N ASP A 73 -10.64 -6.07 6.30
CA ASP A 73 -10.35 -6.17 7.73
C ASP A 73 -11.57 -6.68 8.53
N GLU A 74 -12.78 -6.30 8.11
CA GLU A 74 -14.04 -6.81 8.69
C GLU A 74 -14.24 -8.30 8.38
N GLN A 75 -13.99 -8.73 7.14
CA GLN A 75 -14.11 -10.14 6.74
C GLN A 75 -13.11 -11.04 7.47
N LYS A 76 -11.87 -10.58 7.64
CA LYS A 76 -10.85 -11.34 8.37
C LYS A 76 -11.16 -11.43 9.87
N ALA A 77 -11.71 -10.37 10.46
CA ALA A 77 -12.14 -10.39 11.85
C ALA A 77 -13.35 -11.34 12.05
N GLU A 78 -14.32 -11.33 11.12
CA GLU A 78 -15.45 -12.26 11.14
C GLU A 78 -15.00 -13.73 10.98
N GLU A 79 -14.05 -14.01 10.07
CA GLU A 79 -13.47 -15.36 9.91
C GLU A 79 -12.70 -15.81 11.17
N GLU A 80 -11.92 -14.92 11.80
CA GLU A 80 -11.21 -15.22 13.05
C GLU A 80 -12.19 -15.44 14.23
N GLU A 81 -13.29 -14.68 14.32
CA GLU A 81 -14.34 -14.86 15.33
C GLU A 81 -15.12 -16.18 15.13
N GLU A 82 -15.47 -16.54 13.88
CA GLU A 82 -16.15 -17.81 13.58
C GLU A 82 -15.28 -19.04 13.91
N GLU A 83 -13.97 -18.99 13.64
CA GLU A 83 -13.04 -20.07 14.00
C GLU A 83 -12.89 -20.24 15.52
N GLU A 84 -12.90 -19.14 16.29
CA GLU A 84 -12.86 -19.20 17.76
C GLU A 84 -14.16 -19.76 18.35
N GLU A 85 -15.34 -19.37 17.82
CA GLU A 85 -16.63 -19.95 18.21
C GLU A 85 -16.74 -21.43 17.85
N GLU A 86 -16.23 -21.87 16.69
CA GLU A 86 -16.23 -23.29 16.30
C GLU A 86 -15.27 -24.15 17.15
N SER A 87 -14.24 -23.53 17.72
CA SER A 87 -13.28 -24.19 18.62
C SER A 87 -13.85 -24.37 20.04
N THR A 88 -14.60 -23.39 20.53
CA THR A 88 -15.18 -23.37 21.88
C THR A 88 -16.38 -24.31 21.99
N CYS A 89 -17.25 -24.37 20.97
CA CYS A 89 -18.37 -25.31 20.97
C CYS A 89 -17.95 -26.80 20.92
N ARG A 90 -16.79 -27.11 20.34
CA ARG A 90 -16.21 -28.48 20.36
C ARG A 90 -15.63 -28.87 21.72
N ALA A 91 -15.20 -27.91 22.54
CA ALA A 91 -14.63 -28.19 23.86
C ALA A 91 -15.69 -28.49 24.93
N ASP A 92 -16.94 -28.07 24.71
CA ASP A 92 -18.07 -28.30 25.63
C ASP A 92 -18.86 -29.60 25.34
N SER A 93 -18.44 -30.39 24.36
CA SER A 93 -19.10 -31.65 23.96
C SER A 93 -18.41 -32.94 24.42
N GLU A 94 -17.37 -32.87 25.27
CA GLU A 94 -16.73 -34.01 25.96
C GLU A 94 -16.91 -34.00 27.48
#